data_AF-A0A1C5WDD9-F1
#
_entry.id   AF-A0A1C5WDD9-F1
#
_cell.length_a   1.000
_cell.length_b   1.000
_cell.length_c   1.000
_cell.angle_alpha   90.00
_cell.angle_beta   90.00
_cell.angle_gamma   90.00
#
_symmetry.space_group_name_H-M   'P 1'
#
loop_
_entity.id
_entity.type
_entity.pdbx_description
1 polymer ?
#
loop_
_entity_poly.entity_id
_entity_poly.type
_entity_poly.pdbx_seq_one_letter_code
_entity_poly.pdbx_strand_id
1 'polypeptide(L)'
;MKLQNVFQDTIVLGFVVPLAITPLGLIYLNDHGVWNITINWKNSNCVNKTITAAQLLELFQQHASCYANQKEHFEEKRQQMMEKIKMLDASTVIEFA
;
A
#
# COMPACT_ATOMS: atom_id res chain seq x y z
N MET A 1 3.22 2.01 13.63
CA MET A 1 4.14 0.96 13.09
C MET A 1 4.62 1.43 11.74
N LYS A 2 5.91 1.33 11.43
CA LYS A 2 6.42 1.76 10.13
C LYS A 2 6.05 0.80 9.00
N LEU A 3 5.77 1.33 7.81
CA LEU A 3 5.48 0.56 6.61
C LEU A 3 6.57 -0.48 6.30
N GLN A 4 7.84 -0.11 6.49
CA GLN A 4 8.99 -1.01 6.27
C GLN A 4 8.97 -2.21 7.22
N ASN A 5 8.38 -2.08 8.42
CA ASN A 5 8.26 -3.18 9.37
C ASN A 5 7.20 -4.20 8.96
N VAL A 6 6.22 -3.79 8.15
CA VAL A 6 5.20 -4.69 7.56
C VAL A 6 5.82 -5.53 6.43
N PHE A 7 6.75 -4.94 5.68
CA PHE A 7 7.30 -5.49 4.45
C PHE A 7 8.84 -5.64 4.50
N GLN A 8 9.36 -6.28 5.54
CA GLN A 8 10.80 -6.32 5.86
C GLN A 8 11.69 -6.92 4.75
N ASP A 9 11.12 -7.85 3.99
CA ASP A 9 11.73 -8.62 2.91
C ASP A 9 11.32 -8.13 1.51
N THR A 10 10.65 -6.97 1.42
CA THR A 10 10.16 -6.44 0.15
C THR A 10 10.52 -4.97 -0.01
N ILE A 11 11.01 -4.59 -1.19
CA ILE A 11 11.36 -3.20 -1.46
C ILE A 11 10.06 -2.39 -1.65
N VAL A 12 9.81 -1.48 -0.70
CA VAL A 12 8.65 -0.60 -0.67
C VAL A 12 9.08 0.86 -0.57
N LEU A 13 8.41 1.73 -1.33
CA LEU A 13 8.51 3.17 -1.21
C LEU A 13 7.16 3.71 -0.76
N GLY A 14 7.13 4.31 0.43
CA GLY A 14 5.94 4.91 1.01
C GLY A 14 5.94 6.42 0.87
N PHE A 15 4.84 6.98 0.35
CA PHE A 15 4.68 8.43 0.22
C PHE A 15 3.33 8.89 0.76
N VAL A 16 3.30 10.11 1.31
CA VAL A 16 2.06 10.79 1.71
C VAL A 16 2.03 12.16 1.04
N VAL A 17 1.18 12.34 0.04
CA VAL A 17 1.23 13.49 -0.89
C VAL A 17 -0.17 13.93 -1.33
N PRO A 18 -0.36 15.21 -1.73
CA PRO A 18 -1.68 15.70 -2.13
C PRO A 18 -2.04 15.13 -3.50
N LEU A 19 -3.03 14.24 -3.56
CA LEU A 19 -3.50 13.70 -4.82
C LEU A 19 -4.87 14.28 -5.20
N ALA A 20 -5.12 14.38 -6.50
CA ALA A 20 -6.42 14.74 -7.07
C ALA A 20 -7.25 13.50 -7.39
N ILE A 21 -7.25 12.52 -6.48
CA ILE A 21 -8.00 11.26 -6.61
C ILE A 21 -8.98 11.14 -5.44
N THR A 22 -10.09 10.44 -5.67
CA THR A 22 -11.05 10.13 -4.60
C THR A 22 -10.56 9.03 -3.64
N PRO A 23 -9.93 7.93 -4.09
CA PRO A 23 -9.44 6.89 -3.20
C PRO A 23 -8.44 7.40 -2.14
N LEU A 24 -8.29 6.63 -1.07
CA LEU A 24 -7.34 6.92 0.02
C LEU A 24 -5.88 6.91 -0.47
N GLY A 25 -5.60 6.16 -1.52
CA GLY A 25 -4.26 6.03 -2.07
C GLY A 25 -4.26 5.18 -3.32
N LEU A 26 -3.06 4.97 -3.85
CA LEU A 26 -2.81 4.09 -4.98
C LEU A 26 -1.53 3.30 -4.72
N ILE A 27 -1.50 2.09 -5.29
CA ILE A 27 -0.38 1.17 -5.16
C ILE A 27 0.05 0.73 -6.54
N TYR A 28 1.36 0.73 -6.77
CA TYR A 28 1.92 0.38 -8.06
C TYR A 28 3.18 -0.48 -7.91
N LEU A 29 3.16 -1.67 -8.51
CA LEU A 29 4.36 -2.49 -8.68
C LEU A 29 5.04 -2.10 -9.99
N ASN A 30 6.26 -1.59 -9.90
CA ASN A 30 7.03 -1.23 -11.09
C ASN A 30 7.80 -2.41 -11.69
N ASP A 31 8.40 -2.17 -12.85
CA ASP A 31 9.21 -3.11 -13.61
C ASP A 31 10.49 -3.60 -12.89
N HIS A 32 11.00 -2.79 -11.95
CA HIS A 32 12.10 -3.17 -11.05
C HIS A 32 11.66 -4.01 -9.84
N GLY A 33 10.38 -4.34 -9.71
CA GLY A 33 9.86 -5.14 -8.61
C GLY A 33 9.71 -4.38 -7.28
N VAL A 34 9.68 -3.04 -7.35
CA VAL A 34 9.48 -2.13 -6.20
C VAL A 34 8.01 -1.74 -6.11
N TRP A 35 7.46 -1.83 -4.90
CA TRP A 35 6.11 -1.35 -4.60
C TRP A 35 6.12 0.13 -4.23
N ASN A 36 5.46 0.95 -5.02
CA ASN A 36 5.20 2.35 -4.73
C ASN A 36 3.82 2.46 -4.10
N ILE A 37 3.76 2.89 -2.83
CA ILE A 37 2.53 3.00 -2.05
C ILE A 37 2.36 4.47 -1.68
N THR A 38 1.34 5.09 -2.27
CA THR A 38 1.11 6.53 -2.13
C THR A 38 -0.24 6.81 -1.49
N ILE A 39 -0.23 7.51 -0.36
CA ILE A 39 -1.42 7.90 0.39
C ILE A 39 -1.78 9.36 0.11
N ASN A 40 -3.06 9.59 -0.12
CA ASN A 40 -3.64 10.91 -0.33
C ASN A 40 -4.01 11.56 1.03
N TRP A 41 -3.16 12.45 1.57
CA TRP A 41 -3.50 13.20 2.80
C TRP A 41 -4.69 14.17 2.65
N LYS A 42 -5.21 14.41 1.43
CA LYS A 42 -6.47 15.14 1.26
C LYS A 42 -7.70 14.26 1.51
N ASN A 43 -7.56 12.94 1.53
CA ASN A 43 -8.65 12.03 1.82
C ASN A 43 -8.98 12.06 3.33
N SER A 44 -10.26 12.15 3.69
CA SER A 44 -10.72 12.24 5.08
C SER A 44 -10.35 11.02 5.94
N ASN A 45 -10.12 9.87 5.30
CA ASN A 45 -9.75 8.63 5.96
C ASN A 45 -8.23 8.56 6.26
N CYS A 46 -7.43 9.50 5.76
CA CYS A 46 -6.02 9.67 6.15
C CYS A 46 -5.94 10.63 7.34
N VAL A 47 -5.76 10.09 8.54
CA VAL A 47 -5.67 10.88 9.77
C VAL A 47 -4.21 11.02 10.18
N ASN A 48 -3.76 12.23 10.46
CA ASN A 48 -2.38 12.52 10.88
C ASN A 48 -1.31 11.94 9.95
N LYS A 49 -1.57 11.91 8.63
CA LYS A 49 -0.66 11.32 7.62
C LYS A 49 -0.38 9.83 7.83
N THR A 50 -1.31 9.13 8.47
CA THR A 50 -1.27 7.68 8.71
C THR A 50 -2.53 7.01 8.20
N ILE A 51 -2.50 5.68 8.12
CA ILE A 51 -3.64 4.82 7.79
C ILE A 51 -3.63 3.58 8.69
N THR A 52 -4.72 2.83 8.74
CA THR A 52 -4.76 1.54 9.45
C THR A 52 -4.33 0.37 8.55
N ALA A 53 -4.03 -0.78 9.15
CA ALA A 53 -3.77 -2.01 8.41
C ALA A 53 -4.96 -2.43 7.53
N ALA A 54 -6.20 -2.26 8.02
CA ALA A 54 -7.40 -2.53 7.22
C ALA A 54 -7.47 -1.66 5.95
N GLN A 55 -7.17 -0.37 6.09
CA GLN A 55 -7.12 0.56 4.96
C GLN A 55 -6.01 0.19 3.98
N LEU A 56 -4.83 -0.19 4.47
CA LEU A 56 -3.73 -0.64 3.61
C LEU A 56 -4.12 -1.90 2.83
N LEU A 57 -4.82 -2.84 3.48
CA LEU A 57 -5.32 -4.05 2.83
C LEU A 57 -6.33 -3.73 1.72
N GLU A 58 -7.28 -2.83 1.97
CA GLU A 58 -8.26 -2.37 0.98
C GLU A 58 -7.55 -1.76 -0.25
N LEU A 59 -6.51 -0.95 -0.05
CA LEU A 59 -5.72 -0.37 -1.14
C LEU A 59 -5.07 -1.46 -2.01
N PHE A 60 -4.53 -2.53 -1.40
CA PHE A 60 -3.99 -3.66 -2.17
C PHE A 60 -5.08 -4.45 -2.92
N GLN A 61 -6.29 -4.51 -2.37
CA GLN A 61 -7.41 -5.21 -3.00
C GLN A 61 -7.97 -4.47 -4.22
N GLN A 62 -8.11 -3.14 -4.12
CA GLN A 62 -8.91 -2.35 -5.07
C GLN A 62 -8.10 -1.33 -5.87
N HIS A 63 -6.93 -0.91 -5.37
CA HIS A 63 -6.17 0.22 -5.90
C HIS A 63 -4.71 -0.11 -6.20
N ALA A 64 -4.36 -1.41 -6.22
CA ALA A 64 -3.06 -1.88 -6.69
C ALA A 64 -3.07 -2.17 -8.18
N SER A 65 -1.97 -1.80 -8.86
CA SER A 65 -1.80 -1.99 -10.29
C SER A 65 -0.34 -2.29 -10.66
N CYS A 66 -0.11 -2.72 -11.90
CA CYS A 66 1.21 -2.96 -12.49
C CYS A 66 1.16 -2.69 -14.01
N TYR A 67 2.30 -2.82 -14.70
CA TYR A 67 2.30 -2.85 -16.16
C TYR A 67 1.61 -4.12 -16.70
N ALA A 68 0.96 -3.99 -17.86
CA ALA A 68 0.13 -5.07 -18.43
C ALA A 68 0.89 -6.38 -18.68
N ASN A 69 2.18 -6.31 -19.01
CA ASN A 69 3.04 -7.46 -19.24
C ASN A 69 3.51 -8.17 -17.95
N GLN A 70 3.12 -7.69 -16.77
CA GLN A 70 3.54 -8.22 -15.47
C GLN A 70 2.39 -8.82 -14.66
N LYS A 71 1.20 -8.96 -15.26
CA LYS A 71 -0.03 -9.28 -14.54
C LYS A 71 0.03 -10.56 -13.71
N GLU A 72 0.61 -11.63 -14.25
CA GLU A 72 0.72 -12.91 -13.54
C GLU A 72 1.60 -12.78 -12.29
N HIS A 73 2.81 -12.25 -12.45
CA HIS A 73 3.74 -11.98 -11.35
C HIS A 73 3.19 -10.99 -10.31
N PHE A 74 2.41 -10.02 -10.78
CA PHE A 74 1.77 -9.03 -9.93
C PHE A 74 0.74 -9.66 -9.00
N GLU A 75 -0.14 -10.54 -9.49
CA GLU A 75 -1.17 -11.14 -8.65
C GLU A 75 -0.57 -11.99 -7.53
N GLU A 76 0.47 -12.77 -7.84
CA GLU A 76 1.20 -13.55 -6.84
C GLU A 76 1.80 -12.63 -5.76
N LYS A 77 2.54 -11.59 -6.18
CA LYS A 77 3.14 -10.64 -5.24
C LYS A 77 2.08 -9.88 -4.44
N ARG A 78 1.00 -9.45 -5.07
CA ARG A 78 -0.11 -8.75 -4.41
C ARG A 78 -0.71 -9.62 -3.31
N GLN A 79 -0.92 -10.90 -3.58
CA GLN A 79 -1.40 -11.84 -2.57
C GLN A 79 -0.43 -11.95 -1.39
N GLN A 80 0.87 -12.10 -1.66
CA GLN A 80 1.90 -12.15 -0.60
C GLN A 80 1.90 -10.88 0.27
N MET A 81 1.76 -9.70 -0.34
CA MET A 81 1.66 -8.44 0.40
C MET A 81 0.40 -8.39 1.27
N MET A 82 -0.75 -8.84 0.74
CA MET A 82 -2.00 -8.88 1.49
C MET A 82 -1.93 -9.84 2.69
N GLU A 83 -1.32 -11.01 2.56
CA GLU A 83 -1.16 -11.94 3.69
C GLU A 83 -0.33 -11.33 4.82
N LYS A 84 0.75 -10.60 4.50
CA LYS A 84 1.55 -9.88 5.51
C LYS A 84 0.71 -8.85 6.29
N ILE A 85 -0.19 -8.13 5.59
CA ILE A 85 -1.07 -7.14 6.23
C ILE A 85 -2.12 -7.83 7.11
N LYS A 86 -2.69 -8.95 6.65
CA LYS A 86 -3.72 -9.73 7.39
C LYS A 86 -3.21 -10.32 8.70
N MET A 87 -1.89 -10.47 8.87
CA MET A 87 -1.29 -10.90 10.14
C MET A 87 -1.32 -9.82 11.22
N LEU A 88 -1.61 -8.57 10.86
CA LEU A 88 -1.71 -7.45 11.80
C LEU A 88 -3.13 -7.30 12.33
N ASP A 89 -3.27 -6.68 13.50
CA ASP A 89 -4.59 -6.19 13.94
C ASP A 89 -5.08 -5.11 12.96
N ALA A 90 -6.36 -5.20 12.56
CA ALA A 90 -6.98 -4.32 11.58
C ALA A 90 -6.86 -2.82 11.93
N SER A 91 -6.82 -2.49 13.23
CA SER A 91 -6.70 -1.12 13.75
C SER A 91 -5.25 -0.64 13.87
N THR A 92 -4.25 -1.49 13.61
CA THR A 92 -2.83 -1.13 13.67
C THR A 92 -2.56 0.08 12.78
N VAL A 93 -2.03 1.15 13.38
CA VAL A 93 -1.66 2.37 12.66
C VAL A 93 -0.34 2.16 11.92
N ILE A 94 -0.34 2.46 10.62
CA ILE A 94 0.79 2.38 9.71
C ILE A 94 1.28 3.79 9.37
N GLU A 95 2.57 3.99 9.61
CA GLU A 95 3.32 5.22 9.35
C GLU A 95 4.17 5.04 8.09
N PHE A 96 4.14 6.03 7.22
CA PHE A 96 4.84 6.03 5.94
C PHE A 96 6.19 6.78 6.00
N ALA A 97 6.61 7.22 7.19
CA ALA A 97 7.84 7.96 7.49
C ALA A 97 8.69 7.27 8.57
#